data_AF-A0A6I7F8P0-F1
#
_entry.id   AF-A0A6I7F8P0-F1
#
_cell.length_a   1.000
_cell.length_b   1.000
_cell.length_c   1.000
_cell.angle_alpha   90.00
_cell.angle_beta   90.00
_cell.angle_gamma   90.00
#
_symmetry.space_group_name_H-M   'P 1'
#
loop_
_entity.id
_entity.type
_entity.pdbx_description
1 polymer ?
#
loop_
_entity_poly.entity_id
_entity_poly.type
_entity_poly.pdbx_seq_one_letter_code
_entity_poly.pdbx_strand_id
1 'polypeptide(L)'
;MNLVDMKNYLRLDHSEDDQMLTQFIAAAKSYIVNAIGRFVDGHPQFEIVAHMLVAHWYENRGMYESGTTGSSIPFTVENLLTQLRYTDDEVQEDEEKEA
;
A
#
# COMPACT_ATOMS: atom_id res chain seq x y z
N MET A 1 -8.57 1.62 1.25
CA MET A 1 -8.29 1.61 -0.20
C MET A 1 -9.30 0.73 -0.92
N ASN A 2 -9.99 1.25 -1.92
CA ASN A 2 -10.80 0.46 -2.84
C ASN A 2 -10.23 0.46 -4.28
N LEU A 3 -10.85 -0.28 -5.20
CA LEU A 3 -10.40 -0.39 -6.60
C LEU A 3 -10.43 0.94 -7.35
N VAL A 4 -11.44 1.79 -7.11
CA VAL A 4 -11.57 3.10 -7.75
C VAL A 4 -10.42 4.01 -7.36
N ASP A 5 -10.10 4.07 -6.06
CA ASP A 5 -8.97 4.84 -5.54
C ASP A 5 -7.65 4.39 -6.19
N MET A 6 -7.45 3.07 -6.27
CA MET A 6 -6.25 2.48 -6.86
C MET A 6 -6.12 2.80 -8.36
N LYS A 7 -7.22 2.74 -9.12
CA LYS A 7 -7.23 3.10 -10.55
C LYS A 7 -6.93 4.58 -10.75
N ASN A 8 -7.47 5.45 -9.91
CA ASN A 8 -7.15 6.88 -9.93
C ASN A 8 -5.66 7.11 -9.64
N TYR A 9 -5.10 6.42 -8.66
CA TYR A 9 -3.67 6.49 -8.35
C TYR A 9 -2.78 6.07 -9.52
N LEU A 10 -3.14 4.98 -10.22
CA LEU A 10 -2.43 4.48 -11.41
C LEU A 10 -2.78 5.22 -12.70
N ARG A 11 -3.74 6.16 -12.66
CA ARG A 11 -4.27 6.88 -13.83
C ARG A 11 -4.83 5.93 -14.91
N LEU A 12 -5.58 4.92 -14.48
CA LEU A 12 -6.24 3.95 -15.36
C LEU A 12 -7.72 4.29 -15.53
N ASP A 13 -8.18 4.35 -16.79
CA ASP A 13 -9.57 4.61 -17.18
C ASP A 13 -10.29 3.38 -17.75
N HIS A 14 -9.59 2.26 -17.94
CA HIS A 14 -10.11 0.99 -18.45
C HIS A 14 -10.40 -0.01 -17.33
N SER A 15 -11.17 -1.07 -17.62
CA SER A 15 -11.56 -2.12 -16.65
C SER A 15 -10.86 -3.48 -16.84
N GLU A 16 -10.03 -3.61 -17.87
CA GLU A 16 -9.40 -4.90 -18.24
C GLU A 16 -8.55 -5.49 -17.11
N ASP A 17 -7.93 -4.63 -16.29
CA ASP A 17 -7.04 -5.03 -15.21
C ASP A 17 -7.73 -5.07 -13.83
N ASP A 18 -9.05 -4.82 -13.75
CA ASP A 18 -9.79 -4.68 -12.47
C ASP A 18 -9.66 -5.91 -11.56
N GLN A 19 -9.72 -7.11 -12.13
CA GLN A 19 -9.56 -8.35 -11.38
C GLN A 19 -8.15 -8.48 -10.80
N MET A 20 -7.13 -8.15 -11.59
CA MET A 20 -5.73 -8.24 -11.18
C MET A 20 -5.41 -7.18 -10.11
N LEU A 21 -5.88 -5.94 -10.30
CA LEU A 21 -5.75 -4.88 -9.30
C LEU A 21 -6.41 -5.25 -7.98
N THR A 22 -7.60 -5.86 -8.03
CA THR A 22 -8.28 -6.34 -6.81
C THR A 22 -7.44 -7.36 -6.04
N GLN A 23 -6.76 -8.27 -6.76
CA GLN A 23 -5.84 -9.24 -6.14
C GLN A 23 -4.61 -8.57 -5.52
N PHE A 24 -4.02 -7.59 -6.20
CA PHE A 24 -2.89 -6.83 -5.65
C PHE A 24 -3.28 -6.00 -4.45
N ILE A 25 -4.46 -5.37 -4.44
CA ILE A 25 -4.97 -4.64 -3.27
C ILE A 25 -5.07 -5.59 -2.06
N ALA A 26 -5.65 -6.78 -2.24
CA ALA A 26 -5.74 -7.78 -1.18
C ALA A 26 -4.35 -8.24 -0.69
N ALA A 27 -3.42 -8.49 -1.63
CA ALA A 27 -2.05 -8.86 -1.30
C ALA A 27 -1.31 -7.74 -0.56
N ALA A 28 -1.53 -6.47 -0.92
CA ALA A 28 -0.88 -5.32 -0.28
C ALA A 28 -1.34 -5.16 1.16
N LYS A 29 -2.65 -5.26 1.41
CA LYS A 29 -3.19 -5.24 2.78
C LYS A 29 -2.62 -6.40 3.60
N SER A 30 -2.61 -7.61 3.05
CA SER A 30 -2.02 -8.79 3.71
C SER A 30 -0.53 -8.61 4.00
N TYR A 31 0.23 -8.05 3.07
CA TYR A 31 1.66 -7.74 3.27
C TYR A 31 1.88 -6.80 4.44
N ILE A 32 1.11 -5.72 4.52
CA ILE A 32 1.20 -4.75 5.62
C ILE A 32 0.83 -5.42 6.96
N VAL A 33 -0.27 -6.17 7.01
CA VAL A 33 -0.66 -6.93 8.21
C VAL A 33 0.44 -7.91 8.63
N ASN A 34 1.06 -8.63 7.70
CA ASN A 34 2.15 -9.56 8.03
C ASN A 34 3.41 -8.82 8.50
N ALA A 35 3.69 -7.64 7.97
CA ALA A 35 4.84 -6.84 8.35
C ALA A 35 4.69 -6.26 9.76
N ILE A 36 3.55 -5.65 10.09
CA ILE A 36 3.39 -4.84 11.31
C ILE A 36 2.23 -5.26 12.22
N GLY A 37 1.49 -6.30 11.86
CA GLY A 37 0.43 -6.90 12.67
C GLY A 37 -0.97 -6.30 12.46
N ARG A 38 -1.11 -5.23 11.68
CA ARG A 38 -2.39 -4.55 11.47
C ARG A 38 -2.46 -3.78 10.16
N PHE A 39 -3.68 -3.41 9.76
CA PHE A 39 -3.99 -2.46 8.69
C PHE A 39 -5.24 -1.69 9.09
N VAL A 40 -5.18 -0.36 9.07
CA VAL A 40 -6.32 0.51 9.41
C VAL A 40 -6.86 1.15 8.12
N ASP A 41 -8.04 0.71 7.67
CA ASP A 41 -8.69 1.31 6.50
C ASP A 41 -8.98 2.80 6.73
N GLY A 42 -8.61 3.64 5.77
CA GLY A 42 -8.78 5.09 5.84
C GLY A 42 -7.63 5.84 6.52
N HIS A 43 -6.71 5.17 7.22
CA HIS A 43 -5.54 5.84 7.79
C HIS A 43 -4.55 6.23 6.68
N PRO A 44 -4.19 7.53 6.51
CA PRO A 44 -3.47 8.00 5.33
C PRO A 44 -2.15 7.29 5.03
N GLN A 45 -1.36 6.95 6.07
CA GLN A 45 -0.10 6.24 5.87
C GLN A 45 -0.30 4.76 5.50
N PHE A 46 -1.33 4.09 6.02
CA PHE A 46 -1.64 2.72 5.62
C PHE A 46 -2.09 2.69 4.15
N GLU A 47 -2.93 3.64 3.77
CA GLU A 47 -3.43 3.81 2.41
C GLU A 47 -2.30 4.05 1.42
N ILE A 48 -1.39 5.01 1.67
CA ILE A 48 -0.32 5.32 0.72
C ILE A 48 0.69 4.16 0.57
N VAL A 49 0.99 3.43 1.65
CA VAL A 49 1.85 2.24 1.58
C VAL A 49 1.20 1.17 0.70
N ALA A 50 -0.11 0.93 0.85
CA ALA A 50 -0.81 -0.03 0.03
C ALA A 50 -0.83 0.38 -1.45
N HIS A 51 -1.04 1.66 -1.77
CA HIS A 51 -0.95 2.17 -3.15
C HIS A 51 0.44 1.96 -3.75
N MET A 52 1.51 2.26 -2.99
CA MET A 52 2.89 2.06 -3.45
C MET A 52 3.20 0.60 -3.74
N LEU A 53 2.74 -0.33 -2.89
CA LEU A 53 2.91 -1.77 -3.11
C LEU A 53 2.18 -2.26 -4.36
N VAL A 54 0.92 -1.87 -4.54
CA VAL A 54 0.13 -2.26 -5.72
C VAL A 54 0.75 -1.69 -6.99
N ALA A 55 1.13 -0.41 -6.99
CA ALA A 55 1.78 0.22 -8.13
C ALA A 55 3.10 -0.47 -8.48
N HIS A 56 3.91 -0.79 -7.46
CA HIS A 56 5.13 -1.55 -7.65
C HIS A 56 4.82 -2.89 -8.34
N TRP A 57 3.94 -3.74 -7.81
CA TRP A 57 3.64 -5.04 -8.44
C TRP A 57 2.96 -4.93 -9.82
N TYR A 58 2.16 -3.89 -10.02
CA TYR A 58 1.48 -3.63 -11.30
C TYR A 58 2.44 -3.20 -12.40
N GLU A 59 3.46 -2.41 -12.09
CA GLU A 59 4.51 -2.01 -13.03
C GLU A 59 5.54 -3.12 -13.24
N ASN A 60 5.72 -3.98 -12.22
CA ASN A 60 6.80 -4.96 -12.13
C ASN A 60 6.30 -6.41 -12.27
N ARG A 61 5.44 -6.67 -13.28
CA ARG A 61 4.79 -7.99 -13.50
C ARG A 61 5.69 -9.09 -14.08
N GLY A 62 6.92 -8.76 -14.48
CA GLY A 62 7.85 -9.71 -15.11
C GLY A 62 8.54 -10.63 -14.09
N MET A 63 8.84 -11.88 -14.47
CA MET A 63 9.88 -12.65 -13.78
C MET A 63 11.22 -11.99 -14.08
N TYR A 64 11.80 -11.31 -13.11
CA TYR A 64 13.11 -10.71 -13.26
C TYR A 64 14.16 -11.81 -13.43
N GLU A 65 15.02 -11.67 -14.44
CA GLU A 65 16.27 -12.40 -14.48
C GLU A 65 17.12 -11.97 -13.27
N SER A 66 17.64 -12.94 -12.53
CA SER A 66 18.53 -12.72 -11.38
C SER A 66 19.58 -11.66 -11.69
N GLY A 67 19.48 -10.50 -11.03
CA GLY A 67 20.46 -9.41 -11.15
C GLY A 67 19.89 -8.00 -11.36
N THR A 68 18.59 -7.84 -11.61
CA THR A 68 17.94 -6.52 -11.73
C THR A 68 17.17 -6.14 -10.46
N THR A 69 17.42 -4.93 -9.96
CA THR A 69 16.81 -4.32 -8.75
C THR A 69 15.30 -4.06 -8.83
N GLY A 70 14.64 -4.44 -9.92
CA GLY A 70 13.20 -4.20 -10.14
C GLY A 70 12.27 -5.05 -9.25
N SER A 71 12.79 -6.08 -8.59
CA SER A 71 11.98 -6.96 -7.72
C SER A 71 11.95 -6.58 -6.25
N SER A 72 12.81 -5.65 -5.80
CA SER A 72 12.85 -5.28 -4.39
C SER A 72 11.77 -4.26 -4.05
N ILE A 73 11.07 -4.48 -2.93
CA ILE A 73 10.16 -3.50 -2.36
C ILE A 73 10.93 -2.17 -2.15
N PRO A 74 10.37 -1.02 -2.57
CA PRO A 74 11.05 0.26 -2.41
C PRO A 74 11.38 0.58 -0.95
N PHE A 75 12.58 1.12 -0.69
CA PHE A 75 13.02 1.53 0.65
C PHE A 75 12.04 2.47 1.37
N THR A 76 11.34 3.32 0.61
CA THR A 76 10.28 4.19 1.15
C THR A 76 9.15 3.40 1.81
N VAL A 77 8.75 2.27 1.23
CA VAL A 77 7.72 1.40 1.80
C VAL A 77 8.21 0.80 3.13
N GLU A 78 9.45 0.33 3.18
CA GLU A 78 10.04 -0.22 4.41
C GLU A 78 10.12 0.82 5.54
N ASN A 79 10.50 2.06 5.21
CA ASN A 79 10.53 3.16 6.18
C ASN A 79 9.13 3.51 6.71
N LEU A 80 8.13 3.59 5.83
CA LEU A 80 6.76 3.88 6.23
C LEU A 80 6.17 2.76 7.11
N LEU A 81 6.44 1.50 6.77
CA LEU A 81 6.08 0.37 7.63
C LEU A 81 6.78 0.44 8.98
N THR A 82 8.04 0.87 9.01
CA THR A 82 8.78 1.05 10.27
C THR A 82 8.13 2.14 11.14
N GLN A 83 7.74 3.28 10.55
CA GLN A 83 7.00 4.32 11.28
C GLN A 83 5.68 3.77 11.84
N LEU A 84 4.86 3.15 10.98
CA LEU A 84 3.58 2.56 11.36
C LEU A 84 3.69 1.47 12.45
N ARG A 85 4.84 0.78 12.53
CA ARG A 85 5.09 -0.20 13.60
C ARG A 85 5.14 0.46 14.99
N TYR A 86 5.68 1.67 15.07
CA TYR A 86 5.97 2.37 16.33
C TYR A 86 5.06 3.55 16.62
N THR A 87 4.23 3.96 15.67
CA THR A 87 3.14 4.91 15.90
C THR A 87 1.96 4.12 16.45
N ASP A 88 1.52 4.41 17.67
CA ASP A 88 0.26 3.90 18.21
C ASP A 88 -0.89 4.75 17.69
N ASP A 89 -2.00 4.10 17.33
CA ASP A 89 -3.17 4.75 16.73
C ASP A 89 -3.95 5.62 17.74
N GLU A 90 -3.49 5.71 19.01
CA GLU A 90 -4.15 6.43 20.10
C GLU A 90 -4.02 7.97 20.00
N VAL A 91 -3.16 8.51 19.13
CA VAL A 91 -2.84 9.96 19.12
C VAL A 91 -3.83 10.81 18.31
N GLN A 92 -4.78 10.22 17.57
CA GLN A 92 -5.68 11.01 16.70
C GLN A 92 -7.01 11.45 17.36
N GLU A 93 -7.37 10.98 18.56
CA GLU A 93 -8.59 11.45 19.25
C GLU A 93 -8.43 12.75 20.05
N ASP A 94 -7.19 13.18 20.33
CA ASP A 94 -6.93 14.33 21.20
C ASP A 94 -6.86 15.67 20.44
N GLU A 95 -6.57 15.66 19.13
CA GLU A 95 -6.48 16.90 18.34
C GLU A 95 -7.85 17.48 17.92
N GLU A 96 -8.93 16.69 17.93
CA GLU A 96 -10.29 17.19 17.63
C GLU A 96 -11.02 17.80 18.84
N LYS A 97 -10.48 17.65 20.06
CA LYS A 97 -11.11 18.19 21.29
C LYS A 97 -10.63 19.57 21.71
N GLU A 98 -9.66 20.16 21.00
CA GLU A 98 -9.12 21.50 21.30
C GLU A 98 -9.43 22.57 20.23
N ALA A 99 -10.36 22.31 19.29
CA ALA A 99 -10.81 23.29 18.28
C ALA A 99 -12.20 23.88 18.56
#